data_AF-A0A535B7T1-F1
#
_entry.id   AF-A0A535B7T1-F1
#
_cell.length_a   1.000
_cell.length_b   1.000
_cell.length_c   1.000
_cell.angle_alpha   90.00
_cell.angle_beta   90.00
_cell.angle_gamma   90.00
#
_symmetry.space_group_name_H-M   'P 1'
#
loop_
_entity.id
_entity.type
_entity.pdbx_description
1 polymer ?
#
loop_
_entity_poly.entity_id
_entity_poly.type
_entity_poly.pdbx_seq_one_letter_code
_entity_poly.pdbx_strand_id
1 'polypeptide(L)'
;MTNNDPDGGQAEAPPGAGPLLPFSVSDKISTAELVRRMGETAFQARNVGLAAQIWEGMLHDETTIFFGLAGAMVPAGMRPLIAY
;
A
#
# COMPACT_ATOMS: atom_id res chain seq x y z
N MET A 1 -34.77 16.94 24.87
CA MET A 1 -33.33 16.64 24.85
C MET A 1 -32.90 16.71 23.39
N THR A 2 -32.19 17.77 23.05
CA THR A 2 -31.68 18.03 21.70
C THR A 2 -30.46 17.13 21.48
N ASN A 3 -30.60 16.06 20.71
CA ASN A 3 -29.43 15.30 20.25
C ASN A 3 -28.69 16.17 19.24
N ASN A 4 -27.61 16.77 19.72
CA ASN A 4 -26.64 17.50 18.92
C ASN A 4 -25.41 16.59 18.85
N ASP A 5 -25.41 15.65 17.90
CA ASP A 5 -24.22 14.87 17.52
C ASP A 5 -23.45 15.72 16.49
N PRO A 6 -22.29 16.32 16.83
CA PRO A 6 -21.57 17.21 15.92
C PRO A 6 -20.61 16.48 14.99
N ASP A 7 -20.35 15.19 15.23
CA ASP A 7 -19.43 14.40 14.39
C ASP A 7 -20.23 13.59 13.37
N GLY A 8 -20.71 14.29 12.34
CA GLY A 8 -20.99 13.66 11.06
C GLY A 8 -19.69 13.00 10.59
N GLY A 9 -19.57 11.70 10.83
CA GLY A 9 -18.41 10.90 10.44
C GLY A 9 -18.10 11.17 8.98
N GLN A 10 -17.06 11.97 8.74
CA GLN A 10 -16.51 12.13 7.40
C GLN A 10 -15.99 10.76 7.03
N ALA A 11 -16.76 10.03 6.22
CA ALA A 11 -16.29 8.80 5.62
C ALA A 11 -14.97 9.14 4.92
N GLU A 12 -13.87 8.62 5.46
CA GLU A 12 -12.58 8.68 4.82
C GLU A 12 -12.78 8.20 3.38
N ALA A 13 -12.40 9.04 2.42
CA ALA A 13 -12.60 8.70 1.02
C ALA A 13 -11.97 7.33 0.76
N PRO A 14 -12.66 6.40 0.08
CA PRO A 14 -12.15 5.05 -0.10
C PRO A 14 -10.72 5.14 -0.66
N PRO A 15 -9.77 4.33 -0.16
CA PRO A 15 -8.37 4.44 -0.49
C PRO A 15 -8.19 4.39 -2.01
N GLY A 16 -7.99 5.56 -2.60
CA GLY A 16 -7.90 5.73 -4.04
C GLY A 16 -8.97 6.46 -4.81
N ALA A 17 -9.83 7.22 -4.13
CA ALA A 17 -10.79 8.11 -4.77
C ALA A 17 -10.17 9.30 -5.57
N GLY A 18 -8.83 9.45 -5.57
CA GLY A 18 -8.13 10.48 -6.34
C GLY A 18 -8.05 10.17 -7.85
N PRO A 19 -7.71 11.17 -8.68
CA PRO A 19 -7.57 10.97 -10.12
C PRO A 19 -6.45 9.97 -10.44
N LEU A 20 -6.66 9.18 -11.50
CA LEU A 20 -5.64 8.26 -12.00
C LEU A 20 -4.56 9.03 -12.76
N LEU A 21 -3.30 8.83 -12.39
CA LEU A 21 -2.16 9.50 -13.01
C LEU A 21 -1.29 8.49 -13.77
N PRO A 22 -1.36 8.44 -15.11
CA PRO A 22 -0.46 7.61 -15.89
C PRO A 22 0.99 8.13 -15.78
N PHE A 23 1.95 7.24 -15.94
CA PHE A 23 3.37 7.60 -15.95
C PHE A 23 4.12 6.79 -17.02
N SER A 24 5.21 7.36 -17.52
CA SER A 24 6.11 6.68 -18.47
C SER A 24 7.25 5.99 -17.73
N VAL A 25 7.55 4.76 -18.13
CA VAL A 25 8.72 4.03 -17.64
C VAL A 25 9.94 4.48 -18.44
N SER A 26 11.05 4.77 -17.73
CA SER A 26 12.33 5.10 -18.35
C SER A 26 13.47 4.57 -17.49
N ASP A 27 14.66 4.48 -18.07
CA ASP A 27 15.87 3.94 -17.45
C ASP A 27 16.35 4.79 -16.24
N LYS A 28 15.78 5.99 -16.08
CA LYS A 28 16.07 6.94 -15.01
C LYS A 28 15.17 6.76 -13.78
N ILE A 29 14.12 5.92 -13.86
CA ILE A 29 13.20 5.70 -12.74
C ILE A 29 13.77 4.64 -11.80
N SER A 30 13.75 4.92 -10.49
CA SER A 30 14.09 3.91 -9.49
C SER A 30 12.91 2.95 -9.28
N THR A 31 13.19 1.74 -8.78
CA THR A 31 12.14 0.76 -8.44
C THR A 31 11.19 1.30 -7.36
N ALA A 32 11.72 2.07 -6.40
CA ALA A 32 10.91 2.70 -5.36
C ALA A 32 9.94 3.74 -5.96
N GLU A 33 10.43 4.61 -6.84
CA GLU A 33 9.57 5.59 -7.53
C GLU A 33 8.54 4.89 -8.43
N LEU A 34 8.92 3.81 -9.10
CA LEU A 34 8.00 3.00 -9.90
C LEU A 34 6.82 2.49 -9.06
N VAL A 35 7.10 1.85 -7.91
CA VAL A 35 6.06 1.32 -7.01
C VAL A 35 5.20 2.45 -6.43
N ARG A 36 5.80 3.59 -6.09
CA ARG A 36 5.05 4.77 -5.63
C ARG A 36 4.05 5.26 -6.70
N ARG A 37 4.51 5.40 -7.95
CA ARG A 37 3.66 5.81 -9.09
C ARG A 37 2.60 4.78 -9.44
N MET A 38 2.85 3.48 -9.25
CA MET A 38 1.81 2.45 -9.40
C MET A 38 0.60 2.69 -8.47
N GLY A 39 0.81 3.26 -7.28
CA GLY A 39 -0.26 3.64 -6.34
C GLY A 39 -1.23 4.70 -6.89
N GLU A 40 -0.79 5.49 -7.88
CA GLU A 40 -1.59 6.53 -8.55
C GLU A 40 -2.35 5.98 -9.78
N THR A 41 -2.18 4.69 -10.11
CA THR A 41 -2.83 4.03 -11.25
C THR A 41 -4.04 3.16 -10.83
N ALA A 42 -4.55 2.32 -11.73
CA ALA A 42 -5.74 1.49 -11.51
C ALA A 42 -5.40 0.01 -11.25
N PHE A 43 -6.43 -0.76 -10.91
CA PHE A 43 -6.37 -2.22 -10.72
C PHE A 43 -5.35 -2.64 -9.65
N GLN A 44 -4.58 -3.70 -9.90
CA GLN A 44 -3.64 -4.26 -8.91
C GLN A 44 -2.38 -3.41 -8.72
N ALA A 45 -2.01 -2.57 -9.70
CA ALA A 45 -0.88 -1.66 -9.57
C ALA A 45 -1.11 -0.68 -8.40
N ARG A 46 -2.36 -0.19 -8.26
CA ARG A 46 -2.78 0.61 -7.12
C ARG A 46 -2.50 -0.08 -5.79
N ASN A 47 -2.91 -1.35 -5.68
CA ASN A 47 -2.77 -2.13 -4.45
C ASN A 47 -1.31 -2.35 -4.07
N VAL A 48 -0.42 -2.53 -5.06
CA VAL A 48 1.02 -2.67 -4.80
C VAL A 48 1.61 -1.38 -4.22
N GLY A 49 1.29 -0.22 -4.81
CA GLY A 49 1.74 1.07 -4.29
C GLY A 49 1.17 1.37 -2.90
N LEU A 50 -0.11 1.06 -2.66
CA LEU A 50 -0.74 1.22 -1.35
C LEU A 50 -0.13 0.28 -0.30
N ALA A 51 0.11 -0.99 -0.63
CA ALA A 51 0.73 -1.95 0.26
C ALA A 51 2.14 -1.50 0.68
N ALA A 52 2.92 -0.93 -0.25
CA ALA A 52 4.23 -0.37 0.05
C ALA A 52 4.15 0.81 1.04
N GLN A 53 3.18 1.72 0.85
CA GLN A 53 2.96 2.86 1.76
C GLN A 53 2.53 2.40 3.16
N ILE A 54 1.61 1.43 3.25
CA ILE A 54 1.17 0.88 4.54
C ILE A 54 2.33 0.19 5.25
N TRP A 55 3.11 -0.62 4.51
CA TRP A 55 4.28 -1.29 5.06
C TRP A 55 5.33 -0.29 5.57
N GLU A 56 5.66 0.74 4.79
CA GLU A 56 6.54 1.84 5.23
C GLU A 56 6.02 2.52 6.50
N GLY A 57 4.71 2.81 6.56
CA GLY A 57 4.07 3.36 7.75
C GLY A 57 4.22 2.45 8.98
N MET A 58 4.02 1.14 8.81
CA MET A 58 4.23 0.17 9.89
C MET A 58 5.70 0.11 10.35
N LEU A 59 6.66 0.29 9.44
CA LEU A 59 8.09 0.31 9.81
C LEU A 59 8.51 1.58 10.56
N HIS A 60 7.80 2.68 10.36
CA HIS A 60 8.08 3.97 11.01
C HIS A 60 7.36 4.16 12.35
N ASP A 61 6.43 3.27 12.70
CA ASP A 61 5.63 3.34 13.92
C ASP A 61 6.03 2.26 14.95
N GLU A 62 5.67 2.45 16.21
CA GLU A 62 5.88 1.46 17.29
C GLU A 62 4.77 0.39 17.25
N THR A 63 4.75 -0.39 16.17
CA THR A 63 3.74 -1.44 15.95
C THR A 63 4.32 -2.84 15.91
N THR A 64 3.51 -3.83 16.28
CA THR A 64 3.87 -5.24 16.13
C THR A 64 3.41 -5.78 14.78
N ILE A 65 4.35 -6.20 13.94
CA ILE A 65 4.08 -6.75 12.61
C ILE A 65 3.85 -8.25 12.70
N PHE A 66 2.61 -8.68 12.49
CA PHE A 66 2.28 -10.10 12.30
C PHE A 66 2.46 -10.47 10.83
N PHE A 67 3.44 -11.34 10.54
CA PHE A 67 3.73 -11.78 9.18
C PHE A 67 3.39 -13.27 8.99
N GLY A 68 2.40 -13.56 8.15
CA GLY A 68 1.99 -14.90 7.78
C GLY A 68 2.01 -15.09 6.27
N LEU A 69 2.42 -16.27 5.81
CA LEU A 69 2.52 -16.59 4.38
C LEU A 69 2.02 -18.01 4.08
N ALA A 70 1.59 -18.23 2.84
CA ALA A 70 1.26 -19.57 2.37
C ALA A 70 2.53 -20.42 2.21
N GLY A 71 2.47 -21.69 2.60
CA GLY A 71 3.62 -22.62 2.50
C GLY A 71 4.20 -22.73 1.08
N ALA A 72 3.38 -22.53 0.05
CA ALA A 72 3.78 -22.53 -1.35
C ALA A 72 4.75 -21.39 -1.73
N MET A 73 4.84 -20.31 -0.96
CA MET A 73 5.73 -19.18 -1.27
C MET A 73 7.21 -19.55 -1.14
N VAL A 74 7.56 -20.52 -0.29
CA VAL A 74 8.94 -21.02 -0.13
C VAL A 74 9.44 -21.74 -1.39
N PRO A 75 8.78 -22.81 -1.90
CA PRO A 75 9.20 -23.45 -3.14
C PRO A 75 9.02 -22.57 -4.38
N ALA A 76 8.13 -21.56 -4.33
CA ALA A 76 8.03 -20.54 -5.38
C ALA A 76 9.20 -19.55 -5.42
N GLY A 77 10.19 -19.68 -4.52
CA GLY A 77 11.43 -18.90 -4.54
C GLY A 77 11.44 -17.65 -3.67
N MET A 78 10.41 -17.42 -2.85
CA MET A 78 10.33 -16.22 -1.99
C MET A 78 11.16 -16.34 -0.71
N ARG A 79 11.71 -17.51 -0.39
CA ARG A 79 12.48 -17.74 0.84
C ARG A 79 13.60 -16.72 1.09
N PRO A 80 14.42 -16.33 0.10
CA PRO A 80 15.51 -15.37 0.33
C PRO A 80 15.03 -13.97 0.74
N LEU A 81 13.79 -13.60 0.40
CA LEU A 81 13.20 -12.33 0.79
C LEU A 81 12.62 -12.35 2.21
N ILE A 82 12.31 -13.53 2.73
CA ILE A 82 11.62 -13.72 4.01
C ILE A 82 12.61 -14.03 5.14
N ALA A 83 13.62 -14.86 4.86
CA ALA A 83 14.63 -15.27 5.82
C ALA A 83 15.93 -14.48 5.61
N TYR A 84 15.80 -13.16 5.54
CA TYR A 84 16.90 -12.22 5.38
C TYR A 84 17.56 -11.90 6.73
#